data_AF-H5XD28-F1
#
_entry.id   AF-H5XD28-F1
#
_cell.length_a   1.000
_cell.length_b   1.000
_cell.length_c   1.000
_cell.angle_alpha   90.00
_cell.angle_beta   90.00
_cell.angle_gamma   90.00
#
_symmetry.space_group_name_H-M   'P 1'
#
loop_
_entity.id
_entity.type
_entity.pdbx_description
1 polymer ?
#
loop_
_entity_poly.entity_id
_entity_poly.type
_entity_poly.pdbx_seq_one_letter_code
_entity_poly.pdbx_strand_id
1 'polypeptide(L)'
;MSNAFTPLPTPGPASAPARSKPRRWPWLTGYAAAFLLGLAVGAVGDSKATKVVTEQVEVPGEIPGEQREALQQREAELDERNIELDERSAELDAREAALQEEEQEVAANTIGEGVWTVGVDIEPGTYRATDVSSMCYWEIRQTGVTGFEGVINNGLPGGGNPSVTLSEGQDFQTNRCGEWTKQ
;
A
#
# COMPACT_ATOMS: atom_id res chain seq x y z
N MET A 1 -19.49 27.56 -32.22
CA MET A 1 -19.07 27.53 -30.81
C MET A 1 -18.20 26.30 -30.64
N SER A 2 -16.88 26.46 -30.71
CA SER A 2 -15.91 25.37 -30.66
C SER A 2 -15.51 25.12 -29.21
N ASN A 3 -15.82 23.93 -28.68
CA ASN A 3 -15.33 23.51 -27.36
C ASN A 3 -13.98 22.82 -27.54
N ALA A 4 -12.92 23.47 -27.06
CA ALA A 4 -11.59 22.90 -26.96
C ALA A 4 -11.48 22.12 -25.64
N PHE A 5 -11.35 20.80 -25.74
CA PHE A 5 -11.00 19.94 -24.61
C PHE A 5 -9.49 20.03 -24.38
N THR A 6 -9.07 20.55 -23.22
CA THR A 6 -7.67 20.64 -22.83
C THR A 6 -7.29 19.37 -22.08
N PRO A 7 -6.24 18.63 -22.47
CA PRO A 7 -5.80 17.45 -21.72
C PRO A 7 -5.11 17.87 -20.42
N LEU A 8 -5.37 17.09 -19.36
CA LEU A 8 -4.73 17.24 -18.04
C LEU A 8 -3.24 16.88 -18.11
N PRO A 9 -2.38 17.52 -17.29
CA PRO A 9 -0.96 17.20 -17.22
C PRO A 9 -0.72 15.82 -16.58
N THR A 10 0.25 15.09 -17.13
CA THR A 10 0.74 13.80 -16.61
C THR A 10 1.45 13.95 -15.27
N PRO A 11 1.21 13.04 -14.29
CA PRO A 11 1.99 13.02 -13.06
C PRO A 11 3.44 12.57 -13.34
N GLY A 12 4.41 13.31 -12.78
CA GLY A 12 5.82 12.95 -12.84
C GLY A 12 6.16 11.72 -11.98
N PRO A 13 7.35 11.12 -12.15
CA PRO A 13 7.73 9.89 -11.46
C PRO A 13 7.76 10.09 -9.94
N ALA A 14 7.07 9.19 -9.23
CA ALA A 14 7.04 9.15 -7.78
C ALA A 14 8.46 8.94 -7.23
N SER A 15 8.90 9.86 -6.38
CA SER A 15 10.16 9.74 -5.65
C SER A 15 10.04 8.66 -4.57
N ALA A 16 11.00 7.73 -4.50
CA ALA A 16 11.04 6.68 -3.50
C ALA A 16 11.00 7.25 -2.06
N PRO A 17 10.28 6.62 -1.11
CA PRO A 17 10.21 7.12 0.26
C PRO A 17 11.56 6.95 0.97
N ALA A 18 12.05 8.04 1.58
CA ALA A 18 13.23 8.02 2.42
C ALA A 18 12.97 7.20 3.69
N ARG A 19 13.85 6.23 3.99
CA ARG A 19 13.83 5.45 5.24
C ARG A 19 13.87 6.38 6.45
N SER A 20 12.80 6.38 7.25
CA SER A 20 12.78 7.10 8.53
C SER A 20 13.55 6.31 9.60
N LYS A 21 14.42 7.01 10.35
CA LYS A 21 15.13 6.43 11.51
C LYS A 21 14.17 6.30 12.70
N PRO A 22 14.32 5.26 13.54
CA PRO A 22 13.47 5.07 14.71
C PRO A 22 13.70 6.20 15.74
N ARG A 23 12.65 6.94 16.06
CA ARG A 23 12.66 7.97 17.09
C ARG A 23 12.57 7.31 18.47
N ARG A 24 13.66 7.36 19.24
CA ARG A 24 13.66 7.04 20.67
C ARG A 24 12.90 8.15 21.40
N TRP A 25 11.70 7.84 21.90
CA TRP A 25 10.87 8.75 22.70
C TRP A 25 11.45 8.88 24.12
N PRO A 26 11.96 10.05 24.54
CA PRO A 26 12.67 10.17 25.81
C PRO A 26 11.74 10.30 27.03
N TRP A 27 10.42 10.23 26.84
CA TRP A 27 9.42 10.61 27.83
C TRP A 27 9.34 9.66 29.03
N LEU A 28 9.93 8.46 28.90
CA LEU A 28 9.99 7.47 29.98
C LEU A 28 11.22 7.62 30.90
N THR A 29 12.14 8.55 30.63
CA THR A 29 13.29 8.81 31.53
C THR A 29 13.07 9.93 32.55
N GLY A 30 11.97 10.69 32.46
CA GLY A 30 11.71 11.84 33.33
C GLY A 30 11.02 11.55 34.65
N TYR A 31 10.36 10.39 34.81
CA TYR A 31 9.52 10.13 35.99
C TYR A 31 10.25 9.53 37.20
N ALA A 32 11.51 9.09 37.05
CA ALA A 32 12.27 8.51 38.16
C ALA A 32 13.06 9.52 39.01
N ALA A 33 13.14 10.80 38.63
CA ALA A 33 13.96 11.80 39.31
C ALA A 33 13.19 12.82 40.19
N ALA A 34 11.85 12.78 40.21
CA ALA A 34 11.04 13.77 40.93
C ALA A 34 10.54 13.31 42.32
N PHE A 35 10.89 12.10 42.78
CA PHE A 35 10.41 11.55 44.06
C PHE A 35 11.43 11.58 45.22
N LEU A 36 12.57 12.27 45.06
CA LEU A 36 13.63 12.28 46.09
C LEU A 36 14.18 13.67 46.44
N LEU A 37 13.32 14.68 46.59
CA LEU A 37 13.72 15.90 47.32
C LEU A 37 12.59 16.47 48.18
N GLY A 38 11.99 15.60 48.99
CA GLY A 38 11.37 16.02 50.23
C GLY A 38 12.45 16.12 51.30
N LEU A 39 12.85 17.34 51.68
CA LEU A 39 13.16 17.81 53.04
C LEU A 39 13.92 19.16 53.00
N ALA A 40 13.51 20.03 53.92
CA ALA A 40 14.13 21.29 54.34
C ALA A 40 14.00 22.49 53.38
N VAL A 41 13.22 23.50 53.76
CA VAL A 41 13.70 24.70 54.50
C VAL A 41 12.47 25.48 54.96
N GLY A 42 12.42 25.78 56.25
CA GLY A 42 11.44 26.68 56.85
C GLY A 42 11.89 28.14 56.81
N ALA A 43 10.89 28.99 57.02
CA ALA A 43 10.94 30.40 57.41
C ALA A 43 11.31 31.46 56.34
N VAL A 44 10.31 32.32 56.09
CA VAL A 44 10.30 33.79 56.18
C VAL A 44 9.55 34.38 54.99
N GLY A 45 8.54 35.21 55.26
CA GLY A 45 7.95 36.09 54.26
C GLY A 45 6.55 36.54 54.61
N ASP A 46 6.45 37.51 55.52
CA ASP A 46 5.26 38.34 55.68
C ASP A 46 4.93 38.98 54.33
N SER A 47 3.78 38.67 53.77
CA SER A 47 3.22 39.37 52.61
C SER A 47 1.72 39.15 52.60
N LYS A 48 1.02 40.20 53.03
CA LYS A 48 -0.41 40.50 52.86
C LYS A 48 -1.26 39.31 52.43
N ALA A 49 -2.19 38.94 53.31
CA ALA A 49 -3.30 38.05 53.01
C ALA A 49 -4.06 38.51 51.75
N THR A 50 -3.58 38.09 50.58
CA THR A 50 -4.38 37.97 49.38
C THR A 50 -5.46 36.98 49.77
N LYS A 51 -6.69 37.49 49.98
CA LYS A 51 -7.87 36.64 50.08
C LYS A 51 -7.88 35.83 48.80
N VAL A 52 -7.43 34.58 48.89
CA VAL A 52 -7.83 33.54 47.95
C VAL A 52 -9.34 33.48 48.14
N VAL A 53 -10.07 34.20 47.30
CA VAL A 53 -11.50 33.97 47.14
C VAL A 53 -11.54 32.62 46.45
N THR A 54 -11.60 31.57 47.27
CA THR A 54 -12.03 30.26 46.83
C THR A 54 -13.51 30.42 46.48
N GLU A 55 -13.77 30.96 45.30
CA GLU A 55 -15.08 30.82 44.68
C GLU A 55 -15.20 29.32 44.44
N GLN A 56 -16.02 28.68 45.29
CA GLN A 56 -16.45 27.32 45.08
C GLN A 56 -17.24 27.37 43.76
N VAL A 57 -16.55 27.16 42.64
CA VAL A 57 -17.23 26.82 41.39
C VAL A 57 -17.74 25.42 41.65
N GLU A 58 -18.97 25.36 42.14
CA GLU A 58 -19.72 24.13 42.34
C GLU A 58 -19.90 23.54 40.96
N VAL A 59 -18.96 22.67 40.57
CA VAL A 59 -19.10 21.83 39.38
C VAL A 59 -20.37 21.04 39.65
N PRO A 60 -21.46 21.23 38.88
CA PRO A 60 -22.71 20.55 39.13
C PRO A 60 -22.40 19.06 39.19
N GLY A 61 -22.52 18.48 40.39
CA GLY A 61 -21.98 17.16 40.73
C GLY A 61 -22.66 16.00 40.01
N GLU A 62 -23.57 16.27 39.09
CA GLU A 62 -24.34 15.26 38.42
C GLU A 62 -24.72 15.73 37.01
N ILE A 63 -24.23 15.01 35.99
CA ILE A 63 -24.80 15.10 34.64
C ILE A 63 -26.30 14.84 34.78
N PRO A 64 -27.19 15.74 34.33
CA PRO A 64 -28.63 15.53 34.37
C PRO A 64 -28.99 14.16 33.80
N GLY A 65 -29.92 13.43 34.42
CA GLY A 65 -30.25 12.05 34.03
C GLY A 65 -30.50 11.87 32.53
N GLU A 66 -31.18 12.84 31.91
CA GLU A 66 -31.43 12.90 30.46
C GLU A 66 -30.13 12.91 29.61
N GLN A 67 -29.10 13.64 30.04
CA GLN A 67 -27.81 13.64 29.34
C GLN A 67 -27.06 12.32 29.52
N ARG A 68 -27.22 11.62 30.66
CA ARG A 68 -26.64 10.28 30.87
C ARG A 68 -27.30 9.24 29.96
N GLU A 69 -28.63 9.26 29.86
CA GLU A 69 -29.38 8.38 28.95
C GLU A 69 -29.02 8.64 27.49
N ALA A 70 -28.90 9.91 27.09
CA ALA A 70 -28.47 10.29 25.74
C ALA A 70 -27.04 9.81 25.41
N LEU A 71 -26.13 9.82 26.39
CA LEU A 71 -24.78 9.28 26.22
C LEU A 71 -24.79 7.75 26.09
N GLN A 72 -25.58 7.05 26.91
CA GLN A 72 -25.72 5.59 26.83
C GLN A 72 -26.31 5.15 25.48
N GLN A 73 -27.30 5.87 24.96
CA GLN A 73 -27.85 5.59 23.62
C GLN A 73 -26.80 5.78 22.52
N ARG A 74 -26.00 6.85 22.60
CA ARG A 74 -24.91 7.08 21.65
C ARG A 74 -23.80 6.04 21.74
N GLU A 75 -23.46 5.59 22.94
CA GLU A 75 -22.49 4.51 23.16
C GLU A 75 -22.99 3.23 22.51
N ALA A 76 -24.25 2.85 22.74
CA ALA A 76 -24.85 1.68 22.09
C ALA A 76 -24.90 1.81 20.55
N GLU A 77 -25.25 3.00 20.01
CA GLU A 77 -25.23 3.27 18.57
C GLU A 77 -23.81 3.20 17.99
N LEU A 78 -22.81 3.68 18.73
CA LEU A 78 -21.41 3.57 18.33
C LEU A 78 -20.92 2.13 18.34
N ASP A 79 -21.30 1.34 19.35
CA ASP A 79 -20.95 -0.08 19.42
C ASP A 79 -21.56 -0.86 18.26
N GLU A 80 -22.83 -0.61 17.93
CA GLU A 80 -23.48 -1.23 16.77
C GLU A 80 -22.78 -0.86 15.45
N ARG A 81 -22.44 0.43 15.27
CA ARG A 81 -21.66 0.87 14.11
C ARG A 81 -20.27 0.26 14.05
N ASN A 82 -19.59 0.12 15.18
CA ASN A 82 -18.26 -0.47 15.22
C ASN A 82 -18.32 -1.94 14.79
N ILE A 83 -19.35 -2.68 15.21
CA ILE A 83 -19.59 -4.07 14.76
C ILE A 83 -19.80 -4.12 13.24
N GLU A 84 -20.68 -3.25 12.70
CA GLU A 84 -20.92 -3.19 11.25
C GLU A 84 -19.62 -2.87 10.48
N LEU A 85 -18.82 -1.93 10.98
CA LEU A 85 -17.55 -1.55 10.37
C LEU A 85 -16.54 -2.70 10.42
N ASP A 86 -16.46 -3.43 11.53
CA ASP A 86 -15.57 -4.59 11.68
C ASP A 86 -15.96 -5.70 10.71
N GLU A 87 -17.25 -5.99 10.56
CA GLU A 87 -17.76 -6.97 9.59
C GLU A 87 -17.44 -6.56 8.15
N ARG A 88 -17.66 -5.29 7.80
CA ARG A 88 -17.35 -4.76 6.47
C ARG A 88 -15.85 -4.74 6.18
N SER A 89 -15.02 -4.44 7.18
CA SER A 89 -13.56 -4.51 7.05
C SER A 89 -13.13 -5.93 6.72
N ALA A 90 -13.65 -6.92 7.45
CA ALA A 90 -13.33 -8.32 7.22
C ALA A 90 -13.79 -8.79 5.83
N GLU A 91 -14.94 -8.33 5.34
CA GLU A 91 -15.40 -8.64 3.98
C GLU A 91 -14.49 -8.04 2.90
N LEU A 92 -14.04 -6.79 3.09
CA LEU A 92 -13.12 -6.14 2.16
C LEU A 92 -11.77 -6.86 2.12
N ASP A 93 -11.22 -7.21 3.28
CA ASP A 93 -9.96 -7.94 3.39
C ASP A 93 -10.04 -9.28 2.63
N ALA A 94 -11.16 -9.99 2.73
CA ALA A 94 -11.38 -11.25 2.01
C ALA A 94 -11.45 -11.05 0.48
N ARG A 95 -12.10 -9.97 0.02
CA ARG A 95 -12.19 -9.65 -1.42
C ARG A 95 -10.84 -9.23 -1.98
N GLU A 96 -10.08 -8.43 -1.24
CA GLU A 96 -8.73 -8.02 -1.64
C GLU A 96 -7.79 -9.23 -1.74
N ALA A 97 -7.87 -10.17 -0.80
CA ALA A 97 -7.10 -11.41 -0.88
C ALA A 97 -7.47 -12.23 -2.14
N ALA A 98 -8.75 -12.36 -2.46
CA ALA A 98 -9.19 -13.08 -3.66
C ALA A 98 -8.72 -12.39 -4.96
N LEU A 99 -8.86 -11.06 -5.05
CA LEU A 99 -8.38 -10.30 -6.21
C LEU A 99 -6.86 -10.40 -6.35
N GLN A 100 -6.12 -10.43 -5.25
CA GLN A 100 -4.66 -10.56 -5.27
C GLN A 100 -4.22 -11.90 -5.88
N GLU A 101 -4.97 -12.99 -5.64
CA GLU A 101 -4.72 -14.29 -6.25
C GLU A 101 -5.03 -14.27 -7.76
N GLU A 102 -6.17 -13.68 -8.15
CA GLU A 102 -6.54 -13.51 -9.56
C GLU A 102 -5.53 -12.65 -10.34
N GLU A 103 -5.07 -11.54 -9.74
CA GLU A 103 -4.05 -10.67 -10.34
C GLU A 103 -2.72 -11.40 -10.54
N GLN A 104 -2.33 -12.27 -9.59
CA GLN A 104 -1.13 -13.08 -9.71
C GLN A 104 -1.26 -14.11 -10.82
N GLU A 105 -2.42 -14.76 -10.96
CA GLU A 105 -2.67 -15.69 -12.06
C GLU A 105 -2.63 -14.98 -13.42
N VAL A 106 -3.26 -13.82 -13.53
CA VAL A 106 -3.24 -13.01 -14.75
C VAL A 106 -1.80 -12.58 -15.08
N ALA A 107 -1.04 -12.12 -14.09
CA ALA A 107 0.35 -11.72 -14.27
C ALA A 107 1.22 -12.90 -14.76
N ALA A 108 1.06 -14.09 -14.17
CA ALA A 108 1.81 -15.28 -14.58
C ALA A 108 1.46 -15.76 -16.00
N ASN A 109 0.28 -15.40 -16.51
CA ASN A 109 -0.23 -15.78 -17.82
C ASN A 109 -0.18 -14.65 -18.86
N THR A 110 0.47 -13.52 -18.54
CA THR A 110 0.56 -12.34 -19.40
C THR A 110 2.00 -11.85 -19.48
N ILE A 111 2.48 -11.57 -20.69
CA ILE A 111 3.85 -11.13 -20.94
C ILE A 111 3.85 -9.75 -21.56
N GLY A 112 4.43 -8.77 -20.87
CA GLY A 112 4.71 -7.45 -21.40
C GLY A 112 6.09 -7.33 -22.06
N GLU A 113 6.45 -6.12 -22.48
CA GLU A 113 7.79 -5.83 -22.99
C GLU A 113 8.87 -6.09 -21.93
N GLY A 114 9.94 -6.80 -22.30
CA GLY A 114 11.02 -7.13 -21.37
C GLY A 114 11.61 -8.52 -21.56
N VAL A 115 12.26 -9.02 -20.51
CA VAL A 115 12.84 -10.36 -20.39
C VAL A 115 12.15 -11.08 -19.24
N TRP A 116 11.74 -12.32 -19.47
CA TRP A 116 10.92 -13.11 -18.56
C TRP A 116 11.48 -14.52 -18.44
N THR A 117 11.60 -15.02 -17.23
CA THR A 117 12.08 -16.38 -16.94
C THR A 117 10.89 -17.31 -16.80
N VAL A 118 10.79 -18.31 -17.67
CA VAL A 118 9.67 -19.25 -17.70
C VAL A 118 9.79 -20.23 -16.54
N GLY A 119 8.73 -20.31 -15.72
CA GLY A 119 8.69 -21.03 -14.45
C GLY A 119 9.05 -20.17 -13.23
N VAL A 120 9.43 -18.90 -13.42
CA VAL A 120 9.71 -17.95 -12.32
C VAL A 120 8.82 -16.71 -12.43
N ASP A 121 8.88 -16.02 -13.58
CA ASP A 121 8.11 -14.79 -13.79
C ASP A 121 6.76 -15.07 -14.48
N ILE A 122 6.71 -16.13 -15.30
CA ILE A 122 5.53 -16.56 -16.08
C ILE A 122 5.44 -18.08 -16.14
N GLU A 123 4.24 -18.60 -16.37
CA GLU A 123 4.04 -20.05 -16.50
C GLU A 123 4.54 -20.59 -17.86
N PRO A 124 4.98 -21.87 -17.93
CA PRO A 124 5.19 -22.52 -19.22
C PRO A 124 3.87 -22.67 -19.98
N GLY A 125 3.92 -22.60 -21.31
CA GLY A 125 2.73 -22.71 -22.15
C GLY A 125 2.88 -22.09 -23.53
N THR A 126 1.77 -22.01 -24.25
CA THR A 126 1.72 -21.31 -25.54
C THR A 126 1.13 -19.93 -25.36
N TYR A 127 1.84 -18.92 -25.84
CA TYR A 127 1.46 -17.51 -25.75
C TYR A 127 1.19 -16.96 -27.14
N ARG A 128 0.24 -16.03 -27.24
CA ARG A 128 -0.08 -15.32 -28.49
C ARG A 128 -0.09 -13.82 -28.23
N ALA A 129 0.59 -13.08 -29.10
CA ALA A 129 0.38 -11.64 -29.22
C ALA A 129 -0.63 -11.34 -30.32
N THR A 130 -1.31 -10.20 -30.23
CA THR A 130 -2.31 -9.77 -31.21
C THR A 130 -1.95 -8.45 -31.85
N ASP A 131 -2.15 -8.37 -33.18
CA ASP A 131 -1.94 -7.15 -33.97
C ASP A 131 -0.55 -6.52 -33.75
N VAL A 132 0.48 -7.34 -33.82
CA VAL A 132 1.86 -6.88 -33.58
C VAL A 132 2.32 -5.94 -34.69
N SER A 133 3.17 -4.98 -34.34
CA SER A 133 3.78 -4.10 -35.33
C SER A 133 4.85 -4.84 -36.15
N SER A 134 5.27 -4.24 -37.27
CA SER A 134 6.43 -4.72 -38.03
C SER A 134 7.76 -4.61 -37.28
N MET A 135 7.79 -3.90 -36.16
CA MET A 135 8.95 -3.77 -35.28
C MET A 135 8.98 -4.81 -34.15
N CYS A 136 7.99 -5.70 -34.08
CA CYS A 136 7.97 -6.77 -33.09
C CYS A 136 9.17 -7.68 -33.28
N TYR A 137 9.93 -7.85 -32.20
CA TYR A 137 10.99 -8.83 -32.07
C TYR A 137 10.80 -9.65 -30.80
N TRP A 138 11.02 -10.95 -30.90
CA TRP A 138 11.07 -11.83 -29.74
C TRP A 138 12.18 -12.86 -29.89
N GLU A 139 12.69 -13.34 -28.76
CA GLU A 139 13.59 -14.48 -28.71
C GLU A 139 13.34 -15.36 -27.47
N ILE A 140 13.55 -16.66 -27.66
CA ILE A 140 13.57 -17.69 -26.63
C ILE A 140 15.03 -18.07 -26.45
N ARG A 141 15.50 -18.06 -25.20
CA ARG A 141 16.89 -18.31 -24.84
C ARG A 141 16.99 -19.39 -23.78
N GLN A 142 18.16 -20.00 -23.68
CA GLN A 142 18.54 -20.82 -22.53
C GLN A 142 18.86 -19.90 -21.34
N THR A 143 18.21 -20.13 -20.20
CA THR A 143 18.41 -19.31 -19.00
C THR A 143 19.87 -19.27 -18.56
N GLY A 144 20.36 -18.06 -18.28
CA GLY A 144 21.73 -17.83 -17.79
C GLY A 144 22.84 -17.89 -18.85
N VAL A 145 22.51 -18.11 -20.12
CA VAL A 145 23.48 -18.12 -21.22
C VAL A 145 23.49 -16.79 -21.96
N THR A 146 24.60 -16.05 -21.80
CA THR A 146 24.84 -14.77 -22.49
C THR A 146 25.41 -15.00 -23.87
N GLY A 147 24.96 -14.29 -24.91
CA GLY A 147 25.52 -14.42 -26.28
C GLY A 147 24.60 -15.15 -27.25
N PHE A 148 25.08 -15.38 -28.47
CA PHE A 148 24.27 -15.97 -29.55
C PHE A 148 24.02 -17.47 -29.37
N GLU A 149 24.92 -18.16 -28.67
CA GLU A 149 24.83 -19.58 -28.36
C GLU A 149 23.64 -19.92 -27.44
N GLY A 150 23.15 -18.93 -26.69
CA GLY A 150 21.98 -19.09 -25.84
C GLY A 150 20.65 -18.96 -26.59
N VAL A 151 20.64 -18.50 -27.84
CA VAL A 151 19.40 -18.29 -28.60
C VAL A 151 18.86 -19.61 -29.12
N ILE A 152 17.69 -20.00 -28.65
CA ILE A 152 16.97 -21.22 -29.06
C ILE A 152 16.10 -20.93 -30.28
N ASN A 153 15.38 -19.81 -30.25
CA ASN A 153 14.50 -19.38 -31.35
C ASN A 153 14.30 -17.86 -31.30
N ASN A 154 14.02 -17.23 -32.44
CA ASN A 154 13.65 -15.82 -32.49
C ASN A 154 12.73 -15.53 -33.68
N GLY A 155 12.11 -14.35 -33.67
CA GLY A 155 11.21 -13.95 -34.75
C GLY A 155 11.08 -12.45 -34.96
N LEU A 156 10.89 -12.07 -36.22
CA LEU A 156 10.53 -10.74 -36.71
C LEU A 156 9.27 -10.87 -37.61
N PRO A 157 8.08 -11.09 -37.02
CA PRO A 157 6.89 -11.51 -37.77
C PRO A 157 6.39 -10.49 -38.80
N GLY A 158 6.78 -9.22 -38.72
CA GLY A 158 6.36 -8.17 -39.67
C GLY A 158 4.89 -7.72 -39.53
N GLY A 159 4.10 -8.39 -38.68
CA GLY A 159 2.70 -8.09 -38.39
C GLY A 159 1.93 -9.30 -37.86
N GLY A 160 0.65 -9.13 -37.52
CA GLY A 160 -0.29 -10.22 -37.27
C GLY A 160 -0.33 -10.73 -35.83
N ASN A 161 -0.61 -12.03 -35.65
CA ASN A 161 -0.88 -12.64 -34.35
C ASN A 161 0.09 -13.81 -34.05
N PRO A 162 1.40 -13.55 -33.89
CA PRO A 162 2.40 -14.60 -33.67
C PRO A 162 2.11 -15.40 -32.40
N SER A 163 2.53 -16.66 -32.39
CA SER A 163 2.47 -17.54 -31.23
C SER A 163 3.80 -18.18 -30.94
N VAL A 164 4.10 -18.37 -29.66
CA VAL A 164 5.33 -19.01 -29.16
C VAL A 164 4.98 -20.04 -28.11
N THR A 165 5.72 -21.14 -28.06
CA THR A 165 5.62 -22.14 -26.99
C THR A 165 6.85 -22.03 -26.11
N LEU A 166 6.62 -21.75 -24.83
CA LEU A 166 7.63 -21.50 -23.81
C LEU A 166 7.66 -22.68 -22.84
N SER A 167 8.86 -23.14 -22.50
CA SER A 167 9.12 -24.24 -21.57
C SER A 167 9.88 -23.72 -20.35
N GLU A 168 9.68 -24.37 -19.21
CA GLU A 168 10.40 -24.06 -17.97
C GLU A 168 11.93 -24.05 -18.17
N GLY A 169 12.61 -23.07 -17.56
CA GLY A 169 14.06 -22.90 -17.69
C GLY A 169 14.50 -22.24 -19.00
N GLN A 170 13.58 -21.58 -19.69
CA GLN A 170 13.88 -20.67 -20.79
C GLN A 170 13.73 -19.22 -20.33
N ASP A 171 14.48 -18.32 -20.98
CA ASP A 171 14.21 -16.89 -20.92
C ASP A 171 13.50 -16.46 -22.21
N PHE A 172 12.40 -15.73 -22.07
CA PHE A 172 11.68 -15.12 -23.18
C PHE A 172 11.90 -13.61 -23.16
N GLN A 173 12.46 -13.08 -24.25
CA GLN A 173 12.60 -11.65 -24.45
C GLN A 173 11.66 -11.19 -25.55
N THR A 174 10.94 -10.09 -25.30
CA THR A 174 10.05 -9.48 -26.29
C THR A 174 10.18 -7.96 -26.29
N ASN A 175 10.15 -7.38 -27.50
CA ASN A 175 10.30 -5.95 -27.72
C ASN A 175 9.30 -5.52 -28.81
N ARG A 176 8.52 -4.46 -28.56
CA ARG A 176 7.53 -3.90 -29.50
C ARG A 176 6.51 -4.90 -30.08
N CYS A 177 6.28 -6.01 -29.39
CA CYS A 177 5.24 -6.99 -29.74
C CYS A 177 3.91 -6.72 -29.04
N GLY A 178 3.87 -5.76 -28.10
CA GLY A 178 2.73 -5.57 -27.23
C GLY A 178 2.69 -6.65 -26.16
N GLU A 179 1.49 -7.06 -25.80
CA GLU A 179 1.24 -8.08 -24.80
C GLU A 179 1.13 -9.47 -25.44
N TRP A 180 1.64 -10.48 -24.75
CA TRP A 180 1.34 -11.88 -25.06
C TRP A 180 0.49 -12.49 -23.97
N THR A 181 -0.58 -13.17 -24.36
CA THR A 181 -1.47 -13.87 -23.42
C THR A 181 -1.37 -15.37 -23.64
N LYS A 182 -1.29 -16.13 -22.55
CA LYS A 182 -1.33 -17.60 -22.60
C LYS A 182 -2.65 -18.08 -23.23
N GLN A 183 -2.60 -19.14 -24.04
CA GLN A 183 -3.71 -19.68 -24.82
C GLN A 183 -4.34 -20.91 -24.17
#